data_AF-A0A7V2NHB7-F1
#
_entry.id   AF-A0A7V2NHB7-F1
#
_cell.length_a   1.000
_cell.length_b   1.000
_cell.length_c   1.000
_cell.angle_alpha   90.00
_cell.angle_beta   90.00
_cell.angle_gamma   90.00
#
_symmetry.space_group_name_H-M   'P 1'
#
loop_
_entity.id
_entity.type
_entity.pdbx_description
1 polymer ?
#
loop_
_entity_poly.entity_id
_entity_poly.type
_entity_poly.pdbx_seq_one_letter_code
_entity_poly.pdbx_strand_id
1 'polypeptide(L)'
;MEENIKEIVNACLEDENLLEVIKIIASMNREEKDLFRKKVNKYFFSKSSPNDVMAYKFYQFVLLDDNAEKVLNEVMKVERK
;
A
#
# COMPACT_ATOMS: atom_id res chain seq x y z
N MET A 1 12.34 -10.14 6.60
CA MET A 1 11.47 -9.25 5.81
C MET A 1 10.08 -9.86 5.86
N GLU A 2 9.05 -9.11 6.25
CA GLU A 2 7.67 -9.61 6.24
C GLU A 2 7.30 -10.01 4.80
N GLU A 3 6.69 -11.18 4.59
CA GLU A 3 6.37 -11.71 3.26
C GLU A 3 5.52 -10.73 2.43
N ASN A 4 4.55 -10.06 3.08
CA ASN A 4 3.73 -9.02 2.45
C ASN A 4 4.54 -7.85 1.88
N ILE A 5 5.60 -7.41 2.57
CA ILE A 5 6.45 -6.30 2.08
C ILE A 5 7.17 -6.75 0.81
N LYS A 6 7.71 -7.97 0.81
CA LYS A 6 8.45 -8.50 -0.34
C LYS A 6 7.55 -8.63 -1.58
N GLU A 7 6.33 -9.13 -1.40
CA GLU A 7 5.35 -9.23 -2.50
C GLU A 7 4.99 -7.87 -3.07
N ILE A 8 4.71 -6.88 -2.21
CA ILE A 8 4.37 -5.53 -2.65
C ILE A 8 5.56 -4.85 -3.32
N VAL A 9 6.79 -5.03 -2.81
CA VAL A 9 8.01 -4.51 -3.44
C VAL A 9 8.17 -5.05 -4.85
N ASN A 10 8.04 -6.37 -5.04
CA ASN A 10 8.12 -6.96 -6.37
C ASN A 10 7.04 -6.41 -7.31
N ALA A 11 5.81 -6.27 -6.83
CA ALA A 11 4.72 -5.69 -7.63
C ALA A 11 4.98 -4.22 -8.00
N CYS A 12 5.59 -3.43 -7.11
CA CYS A 12 5.96 -2.04 -7.40
C CYS A 12 7.09 -1.91 -8.42
N LEU A 13 7.97 -2.91 -8.52
CA LEU A 13 9.03 -2.95 -9.53
C LEU A 13 8.49 -3.30 -10.93
N GLU A 14 7.31 -3.93 -10.99
CA GLU A 14 6.65 -4.32 -12.25
C GLU A 14 5.56 -3.34 -12.68
N ASP A 15 4.91 -2.63 -11.74
CA ASP A 15 3.83 -1.67 -11.98
C ASP A 15 4.14 -0.30 -11.38
N GLU A 16 4.47 0.66 -12.25
CA GLU A 16 4.76 2.04 -11.87
C GLU A 16 3.56 2.74 -11.22
N ASN A 17 2.32 2.43 -11.62
CA ASN A 17 1.13 3.04 -11.00
C ASN A 17 0.99 2.59 -9.54
N LEU A 18 1.31 1.32 -9.26
CA LEU A 18 1.31 0.80 -7.89
C LEU A 18 2.38 1.50 -7.04
N LEU A 19 3.57 1.73 -7.60
CA LEU A 19 4.62 2.48 -6.93
C LEU A 19 4.19 3.93 -6.64
N GLU A 20 3.51 4.61 -7.58
CA GLU A 20 2.95 5.94 -7.34
C GLU A 20 1.95 5.97 -6.20
N VAL A 21 1.05 4.97 -6.12
CA VAL A 21 0.11 4.82 -5.01
C VAL A 21 0.86 4.68 -3.68
N ILE A 22 1.91 3.86 -3.62
CA ILE A 22 2.74 3.70 -2.41
C ILE A 22 3.43 5.02 -2.04
N LYS A 23 3.99 5.76 -3.01
CA LYS A 23 4.63 7.06 -2.78
C LYS A 23 3.64 8.07 -2.17
N ILE A 24 2.41 8.12 -2.70
CA ILE A 24 1.35 8.99 -2.19
C ILE A 24 0.97 8.60 -0.76
N ILE A 25 0.80 7.31 -0.46
CA ILE A 25 0.42 6.87 0.88
C ILE A 25 1.56 7.09 1.89
N ALA A 26 2.81 6.92 1.46
CA ALA A 26 3.99 7.16 2.30
C ALA A 26 4.18 8.64 2.63
N SER A 27 3.75 9.57 1.78
CA SER A 27 3.83 11.01 2.04
C SER A 27 2.68 11.56 2.89
N MET A 28 1.62 10.78 3.12
CA MET A 28 0.49 11.19 3.95
C MET A 28 0.90 11.30 5.43
N ASN A 29 0.46 12.40 6.06
CA ASN A 29 0.50 12.53 7.50
C ASN A 29 -0.57 11.63 8.17
N ARG A 30 -0.57 11.57 9.50
CA ARG A 30 -1.47 10.71 10.26
C ARG A 30 -2.95 11.01 10.01
N GLU A 31 -3.34 12.28 9.94
CA GLU A 31 -4.73 12.69 9.71
C GLU A 31 -5.20 12.30 8.30
N GLU A 32 -4.33 12.46 7.31
CA GLU A 32 -4.58 12.07 5.93
C GLU A 32 -4.73 10.55 5.79
N LYS A 33 -3.83 9.78 6.42
CA LYS A 33 -3.92 8.31 6.48
C LYS A 33 -5.22 7.86 7.14
N ASP A 34 -5.60 8.46 8.26
CA ASP A 34 -6.85 8.12 8.96
C ASP A 34 -8.09 8.44 8.12
N LEU A 35 -8.10 9.60 7.45
CA LEU A 35 -9.19 9.98 6.54
C LEU A 35 -9.28 9.02 5.36
N PHE A 36 -8.13 8.66 4.77
CA PHE A 36 -8.09 7.77 3.63
C PHE A 36 -8.50 6.34 4.01
N ARG A 37 -8.07 5.85 5.18
CA ARG A 37 -8.51 4.57 5.73
C ARG A 37 -10.04 4.51 5.88
N LYS A 38 -10.67 5.58 6.36
CA LYS A 38 -12.15 5.66 6.44
C LYS A 38 -12.80 5.57 5.05
N LYS A 39 -12.23 6.25 4.05
CA LYS A 39 -12.72 6.18 2.65
C LYS A 39 -12.59 4.77 2.08
N VAL A 40 -11.45 4.12 2.27
CA VAL A 40 -11.20 2.72 1.85
C VAL A 40 -12.22 1.79 2.50
N ASN A 41 -12.38 1.86 3.82
CA ASN A 41 -13.34 1.02 4.54
C ASN A 41 -14.77 1.21 4.01
N LYS A 42 -15.18 2.45 3.75
CA LYS A 42 -16.50 2.75 3.17
C LYS A 42 -16.65 2.22 1.75
N TYR A 43 -15.61 2.37 0.92
CA TYR A 43 -15.64 1.93 -0.47
C TYR A 43 -15.74 0.41 -0.59
N PHE A 44 -15.00 -0.33 0.23
CA PHE A 44 -14.99 -1.80 0.21
C PHE A 44 -16.13 -2.44 1.01
N PHE A 45 -16.90 -1.66 1.78
CA PHE A 45 -17.99 -2.18 2.62
C PHE A 45 -19.00 -3.05 1.84
N SER A 46 -19.36 -2.64 0.64
CA SER A 46 -20.35 -3.35 -0.21
C SER A 46 -19.70 -4.20 -1.30
N LYS A 47 -18.38 -4.43 -1.23
CA LYS A 47 -17.61 -5.11 -2.26
C LYS A 47 -17.09 -6.45 -1.74
N SER A 48 -17.31 -7.51 -2.51
CA SER A 48 -17.04 -8.88 -2.05
C SER A 48 -16.43 -9.78 -3.12
N SER A 49 -16.02 -9.24 -4.28
CA SER A 49 -15.28 -10.06 -5.24
C SER A 49 -13.90 -10.45 -4.65
N PRO A 50 -13.29 -11.56 -5.09
CA PRO A 50 -11.94 -11.92 -4.65
C PRO A 50 -10.92 -10.80 -4.84
N ASN A 51 -11.03 -10.06 -5.96
CA ASN A 51 -10.17 -8.91 -6.25
C ASN A 51 -10.41 -7.75 -5.28
N ASP A 52 -11.66 -7.49 -4.91
CA ASP A 52 -11.99 -6.46 -3.92
C ASP A 52 -11.42 -6.81 -2.54
N VAL A 53 -11.50 -8.08 -2.14
CA VAL A 53 -10.95 -8.55 -0.86
C VAL A 53 -9.43 -8.42 -0.84
N MET A 54 -8.75 -8.78 -1.93
CA MET A 54 -7.29 -8.63 -2.03
C MET A 54 -6.87 -7.16 -2.03
N ALA A 55 -7.55 -6.30 -2.79
CA ALA A 55 -7.30 -4.87 -2.78
C ALA A 55 -7.55 -4.25 -1.40
N TYR A 56 -8.61 -4.66 -0.70
CA TYR A 56 -8.86 -4.20 0.66
C TYR A 56 -7.75 -4.60 1.63
N LYS A 57 -7.27 -5.85 1.58
CA LYS A 57 -6.14 -6.32 2.38
C LYS A 57 -4.86 -5.52 2.10
N PHE A 58 -4.58 -5.25 0.82
CA PHE A 58 -3.47 -4.39 0.41
C PHE A 58 -3.58 -3.02 1.09
N TYR A 59 -4.73 -2.33 0.96
CA TYR A 59 -4.91 -1.01 1.58
C TYR A 59 -4.84 -1.05 3.10
N GLN A 60 -5.38 -2.08 3.75
CA GLN A 60 -5.24 -2.23 5.22
C GLN A 60 -3.77 -2.37 5.62
N PHE A 61 -2.97 -3.09 4.84
CA PHE A 61 -1.55 -3.30 5.14
C PHE A 61 -0.73 -2.02 4.96
N VAL A 62 -0.86 -1.34 3.81
CA VAL A 62 -0.03 -0.17 3.49
C VAL A 62 -0.40 1.07 4.30
N LEU A 63 -1.66 1.16 4.77
CA LEU A 63 -2.13 2.22 5.65
C LEU A 63 -1.86 1.95 7.14
N LEU A 64 -1.38 0.76 7.48
CA LEU A 64 -1.02 0.43 8.85
C LEU A 64 0.37 0.98 9.17
N ASP A 65 0.43 1.84 10.19
CA ASP A 65 1.66 2.45 10.71
C ASP A 65 2.52 3.05 9.57
N ASP A 66 3.78 2.64 9.50
CA ASP A 66 4.78 3.13 8.55
C ASP A 66 5.02 2.12 7.41
N ASN A 67 4.09 1.21 7.16
CA ASN A 67 4.31 0.13 6.19
C ASN A 67 4.50 0.62 4.76
N ALA A 68 3.75 1.65 4.31
CA ALA A 68 3.99 2.27 3.00
C ALA A 68 5.42 2.85 2.88
N GLU A 69 5.94 3.45 3.95
CA GLU A 69 7.32 3.98 3.97
C GLU A 69 8.35 2.84 3.94
N LYS A 70 8.12 1.76 4.68
CA LYS A 70 8.98 0.57 4.64
C LYS A 70 9.03 -0.01 3.22
N VAL A 71 7.89 -0.18 2.56
CA VAL A 71 7.82 -0.66 1.17
C VAL A 71 8.61 0.27 0.25
N LEU A 72 8.37 1.58 0.31
CA LEU A 72 9.06 2.55 -0.53
C LEU A 72 10.58 2.51 -0.33
N ASN A 73 11.03 2.42 0.91
CA ASN A 73 12.45 2.32 1.24
C ASN A 73 13.09 1.04 0.68
N GLU A 74 12.39 -0.09 0.69
CA GLU A 74 12.88 -1.33 0.11
C GLU A 74 12.93 -1.27 -1.43
N VAL A 75 11.92 -0.70 -2.09
CA VAL A 75 11.95 -0.48 -3.56
C VAL A 75 13.17 0.36 -3.94
N MET A 76 13.38 1.48 -3.25
CA MET A 76 14.52 2.39 -3.51
C MET A 76 15.88 1.74 -3.26
N LYS A 77 15.98 0.75 -2.37
CA LYS A 77 17.22 -0.03 -2.16
C LYS A 77 17.50 -0.99 -3.31
N VAL A 78 16.46 -1.51 -3.96
CA VAL A 78 16.58 -2.41 -5.11
C VAL A 78 17.01 -1.63 -6.35
N GLU A 79 16.39 -0.49 -6.65
CA GLU A 79 16.74 0.34 -7.82
C GLU A 79 18.15 0.94 -7.76
N ARG A 80 18.73 1.07 -6.55
CA ARG A 80 20.10 1.58 -6.35
C ARG A 80 21.20 0.53 -6.51
N LYS A 81 20.85 -0.74 -6.72
CA LYS A 81 21.79 -1.84 -6.96
C LYS A 81 21.90 -2.15 -8.44
#